data_AF-A0A7X8ZG37-F1
#
_entry.id   AF-A0A7X8ZG37-F1
#
_cell.length_a   1.000
_cell.length_b   1.000
_cell.length_c   1.000
_cell.angle_alpha   90.00
_cell.angle_beta   90.00
_cell.angle_gamma   90.00
#
_symmetry.space_group_name_H-M   'P 1'
#
loop_
_entity.id
_entity.type
_entity.pdbx_description
1 polymer ?
#
loop_
_entity_poly.entity_id
_entity_poly.type
_entity_poly.pdbx_seq_one_letter_code
_entity_poly.pdbx_strand_id
1 'polypeptide(L)'
;MSAMQLRLAQLDLARQMETPQFICDFIDFAARCQYNGIMLYLEDRIRTASYPYPTAEESYSEEQIRSLLAYAEQKGIELFPCVSTLGHAERFLRHKPLQHLAELQGDMKGRFGGSHKDAFCPKHPEFYPFMEAYLHEVAALFPSPYFHAGLDEVWDFNLCPRCRADAADHLAEARLFLQHIERIHACLKKAGKRMLMWSDMFDNYRNIIQDLPPDIIMVDWQYQQDVRSYQGHLLDISEEDRIALNEKHGLETIIAPSVSSIGNLRSFIEYAENRKVLGCLVTSWEKKLSFYQRSLPNFAYAGFLMSGLSEEEAVQAMMQELFGAQDKLFEAGIKQGMTGGFRNHFAQLSESRLFSRNFFGLPYALMQTDEWLYHFLQHYLPQIKKEAGRQVCKDMLLSLRQKRLAQSLKKLFHDSLDRGLSAERRAGIKRIFVEIEQVLAELENEWEQKRPGIVPNSFTEIKAGLMEKLSKNLDSLEQCAFLRLRCCAPDQFIVQPVSIFLCCDSLWHKIFQENLKPDSSETALFERFIPFKPSLERPEALRFELSGLGGRGLCYAELRYPDGRVFVPEAVSAVGGIVEHPEHMLDNDVNWAWFGKQSSKEAFQSPALSALRHTLILSLKERRP
;
A
#
# COMPACT_ATOMS: atom_id res chain seq x y z
N MET A 1 18.86 -20.68 -12.36
CA MET A 1 19.64 -19.49 -11.93
C MET A 1 20.74 -19.90 -10.97
N SER A 2 21.90 -19.21 -10.95
CA SER A 2 22.89 -19.38 -9.89
C SER A 2 22.39 -18.81 -8.56
N ALA A 3 22.90 -19.31 -7.43
CA ALA A 3 22.55 -18.76 -6.12
C ALA A 3 22.88 -17.26 -6.04
N MET A 4 21.93 -16.45 -5.56
CA MET A 4 22.14 -15.01 -5.34
C MET A 4 23.07 -14.79 -4.15
N GLN A 5 23.89 -13.74 -4.21
CA GLN A 5 24.81 -13.38 -3.13
C GLN A 5 24.05 -12.91 -1.88
N LEU A 6 23.12 -11.97 -2.05
CA LEU A 6 22.23 -11.50 -0.98
C LEU A 6 20.84 -12.15 -1.12
N ARG A 7 20.44 -12.90 -0.09
CA ARG A 7 19.14 -13.59 0.00
C ARG A 7 18.48 -13.08 1.25
N LEU A 8 17.75 -11.98 1.10
CA LEU A 8 17.31 -11.16 2.21
C LEU A 8 15.80 -11.27 2.40
N ALA A 9 15.36 -11.35 3.65
CA ALA A 9 13.96 -11.19 4.03
C ALA A 9 13.76 -9.82 4.69
N GLN A 10 12.54 -9.31 4.69
CA GLN A 10 12.19 -8.09 5.40
C GLN A 10 11.03 -8.34 6.37
N LEU A 11 11.16 -7.79 7.58
CA LEU A 11 10.09 -7.73 8.59
C LEU A 11 9.65 -6.27 8.78
N ASP A 12 8.36 -6.00 8.58
CA ASP A 12 7.78 -4.69 8.87
C ASP A 12 7.42 -4.64 10.35
N LEU A 13 8.28 -3.98 11.11
CA LEU A 13 8.16 -3.77 12.55
C LEU A 13 7.68 -2.35 12.89
N ALA A 14 7.60 -1.48 11.89
CA ALA A 14 7.15 -0.10 12.04
C ALA A 14 5.63 -0.02 12.15
N ARG A 15 4.90 -0.63 11.20
CA ARG A 15 3.43 -0.68 11.23
C ARG A 15 2.91 -1.62 12.30
N GLN A 16 3.64 -2.69 12.59
CA GLN A 16 3.31 -3.65 13.63
C GLN A 16 4.58 -4.22 14.27
N MET A 17 4.86 -3.85 15.52
CA MET A 17 5.91 -4.51 16.28
C MET A 17 5.57 -5.98 16.53
N GLU A 18 6.61 -6.80 16.60
CA GLU A 18 6.53 -8.19 17.01
C GLU A 18 7.42 -8.43 18.23
N THR A 19 7.15 -9.51 18.97
CA THR A 19 7.94 -9.85 20.16
C THR A 19 9.36 -10.26 19.77
N PRO A 20 10.36 -10.07 20.65
CA PRO A 20 11.72 -10.59 20.40
C PRO A 20 11.73 -12.10 20.10
N GLN A 21 10.87 -12.88 20.78
CA GLN A 21 10.76 -14.32 20.53
C GLN A 21 10.27 -14.61 19.11
N PHE A 22 9.25 -13.89 18.62
CA PHE A 22 8.80 -14.04 17.23
C PHE A 22 9.93 -13.75 16.24
N ILE A 23 10.73 -12.70 16.48
CA ILE A 23 11.85 -12.35 15.61
C ILE A 23 12.90 -13.47 15.61
N CYS A 24 13.22 -14.06 16.78
CA CYS A 24 14.07 -15.26 16.87
C CYS A 24 13.51 -16.44 16.08
N ASP A 25 12.22 -16.74 16.20
CA ASP A 25 11.57 -17.83 15.46
C ASP A 25 11.62 -17.59 13.94
N PHE A 26 11.49 -16.33 13.52
CA PHE A 26 11.62 -15.94 12.11
C PHE A 26 13.06 -16.03 11.61
N ILE A 27 14.07 -15.66 12.41
CA ILE A 27 15.49 -15.88 12.10
C ILE A 27 15.76 -17.36 11.84
N ASP A 28 15.27 -18.21 12.74
CA ASP A 28 15.39 -19.67 12.63
C ASP A 28 14.73 -20.20 11.34
N PHE A 29 13.54 -19.71 11.01
CA PHE A 29 12.85 -20.03 9.77
C PHE A 29 13.61 -19.55 8.53
N ALA A 30 14.11 -18.31 8.53
CA ALA A 30 14.85 -17.72 7.43
C ALA A 30 16.14 -18.51 7.14
N ALA A 31 16.89 -18.89 8.18
CA ALA A 31 18.09 -19.72 8.06
C ALA A 31 17.80 -21.08 7.41
N ARG A 32 16.73 -21.77 7.83
CA ARG A 32 16.32 -23.04 7.21
C ARG A 32 15.91 -22.87 5.75
N CYS A 33 15.30 -21.72 5.42
CA CYS A 33 14.90 -21.35 4.06
C CYS A 33 16.02 -20.71 3.23
N GLN A 34 17.28 -20.85 3.64
CA GLN A 34 18.48 -20.41 2.89
C GLN A 34 18.67 -18.89 2.77
N TYR A 35 17.94 -18.07 3.52
CA TYR A 35 18.25 -16.64 3.65
C TYR A 35 19.59 -16.46 4.38
N ASN A 36 20.29 -15.37 4.09
CA ASN A 36 21.52 -14.98 4.78
C ASN A 36 21.44 -13.61 5.46
N GLY A 37 20.33 -12.88 5.30
CA GLY A 37 20.11 -11.65 6.03
C GLY A 37 18.64 -11.27 6.17
N ILE A 38 18.34 -10.40 7.13
CA ILE A 38 17.01 -9.87 7.39
C ILE A 38 17.11 -8.36 7.62
N MET A 39 16.35 -7.61 6.81
CA MET A 39 16.12 -6.20 7.03
C MET A 39 15.02 -6.02 8.08
N LEU A 40 15.35 -5.36 9.20
CA LEU A 40 14.36 -4.92 10.17
C LEU A 40 13.84 -3.55 9.72
N TYR A 41 12.64 -3.51 9.16
CA TYR A 41 12.00 -2.25 8.79
C TYR A 41 11.39 -1.61 10.04
N LEU A 42 12.09 -0.61 10.56
CA LEU A 42 11.88 -0.07 11.90
C LEU A 42 11.32 1.36 11.89
N GLU A 43 11.60 2.16 10.87
CA GLU A 43 11.37 3.61 10.87
C GLU A 43 12.02 4.28 12.09
N ASP A 44 11.29 4.42 13.21
CA ASP A 44 11.73 5.05 14.46
C ASP A 44 11.79 4.10 15.67
N ARG A 45 11.53 2.81 15.47
CA ARG A 45 11.24 1.83 16.55
C ARG A 45 12.41 1.51 17.47
N ILE A 46 13.56 2.17 17.35
CA ILE A 46 14.67 2.04 18.30
C ILE A 46 14.74 3.31 19.13
N ARG A 47 14.58 3.15 20.45
CA ARG A 47 14.77 4.24 21.40
C ARG A 47 16.25 4.40 21.71
N THR A 48 16.75 5.63 21.62
CA THR A 48 18.15 5.97 21.87
C THR A 48 18.27 7.20 22.77
N ALA A 49 19.48 7.64 23.10
CA ALA A 49 19.69 8.81 23.94
C ALA A 49 19.27 10.12 23.22
N SER A 50 19.53 10.24 21.91
CA SER A 50 19.06 11.37 21.10
C SER A 50 17.56 11.33 20.77
N TYR A 51 16.93 10.15 20.84
CA TYR A 51 15.49 9.95 20.59
C TYR A 51 14.81 9.15 21.73
N PRO A 52 14.59 9.77 22.91
CA PRO A 52 14.03 9.08 24.08
C PRO A 52 12.48 9.08 24.12
N TYR A 53 11.81 9.59 23.09
CA TYR A 53 10.38 9.92 23.13
C TYR A 53 9.41 8.73 22.99
N PRO A 54 9.71 7.67 22.21
CA PRO A 54 8.85 6.47 22.18
C PRO A 54 8.81 5.77 23.53
N THR A 55 7.64 5.23 23.90
CA THR A 55 7.53 4.39 25.11
C THR A 55 8.16 3.02 24.89
N ALA A 56 8.26 2.21 25.95
CA ALA A 56 8.78 0.84 25.86
C ALA A 56 7.87 -0.07 25.02
N GLU A 57 6.56 0.21 24.99
CA GLU A 57 5.57 -0.51 24.18
C GLU A 57 5.63 -0.08 22.71
N GLU A 58 6.24 1.08 22.42
CA GLU A 58 6.34 1.65 21.09
C GLU A 58 7.72 1.47 20.45
N SER A 59 8.68 0.88 21.15
CA SER A 59 10.06 0.75 20.67
C SER A 59 10.76 -0.50 21.21
N TYR A 60 11.81 -0.93 20.52
CA TYR A 60 12.77 -1.88 21.01
C TYR A 60 13.86 -1.18 21.81
N SER A 61 14.23 -1.75 22.96
CA SER A 61 15.40 -1.30 23.72
C SER A 61 16.70 -1.72 23.03
N GLU A 62 17.80 -1.02 23.32
CA GLU A 62 19.13 -1.44 22.85
C GLU A 62 19.47 -2.88 23.27
N GLU A 63 19.08 -3.29 24.48
CA GLU A 63 19.31 -4.65 24.99
C GLU A 63 18.55 -5.70 24.17
N GLN A 64 17.28 -5.42 23.83
CA GLN A 64 16.50 -6.30 22.96
C GLN A 64 17.16 -6.41 21.58
N ILE A 65 17.57 -5.29 20.98
CA ILE A 65 18.27 -5.29 19.69
C ILE A 65 19.59 -6.08 19.78
N ARG A 66 20.43 -5.84 20.79
CA ARG A 66 21.70 -6.57 20.98
C ARG A 66 21.48 -8.07 21.15
N SER A 67 20.45 -8.47 21.89
CA SER A 67 20.07 -9.88 22.07
C SER A 67 19.67 -10.53 20.74
N LEU A 68 18.85 -9.84 19.93
CA LEU A 68 18.45 -10.31 18.61
C LEU A 68 19.64 -10.43 17.65
N LEU A 69 20.56 -9.46 17.67
CA LEU A 69 21.77 -9.48 16.85
C LEU A 69 22.67 -10.66 17.20
N ALA A 70 22.93 -10.89 18.49
CA ALA A 70 23.72 -12.02 18.96
C ALA A 70 23.07 -13.37 18.60
N TYR A 71 21.74 -13.45 18.67
CA TYR A 71 21.00 -14.64 18.26
C TYR A 71 21.12 -14.90 16.75
N ALA A 72 20.95 -13.86 15.92
CA ALA A 72 21.04 -13.99 14.47
C ALA A 72 22.44 -14.40 13.99
N GLU A 73 23.49 -13.86 14.62
CA GLU A 73 24.87 -14.24 14.33
C GLU A 73 25.10 -15.75 14.52
N GLN A 74 24.57 -16.34 15.59
CA GLN A 74 24.65 -17.79 15.84
C GLN A 74 23.95 -18.64 14.78
N LYS A 75 23.02 -18.04 14.03
CA LYS A 75 22.28 -18.70 12.94
C LYS A 75 22.84 -18.38 11.56
N GLY A 76 23.93 -17.60 11.48
CA GLY A 76 24.50 -17.15 10.21
C GLY A 76 23.59 -16.18 9.46
N ILE A 77 22.72 -15.46 10.18
CA ILE A 77 21.80 -14.47 9.62
C ILE A 77 22.30 -13.07 9.99
N GLU A 78 22.50 -12.25 8.97
CA GLU A 78 22.84 -10.85 9.15
C GLU A 78 21.58 -10.01 9.37
N LEU A 79 21.49 -9.30 10.50
CA LEU A 79 20.42 -8.30 10.71
C LEU A 79 20.95 -6.90 10.42
N PHE A 80 20.16 -6.12 9.68
CA PHE A 80 20.45 -4.71 9.45
C PHE A 80 19.17 -3.86 9.53
N PRO A 81 19.27 -2.58 9.93
CA PRO A 81 18.09 -1.74 10.13
C PRO A 81 17.66 -1.03 8.84
N CYS A 82 16.37 -0.74 8.74
CA CYS A 82 15.84 0.32 7.87
C CYS A 82 15.18 1.41 8.73
N VAL A 83 15.70 2.63 8.61
CA VAL A 83 15.25 3.83 9.35
C VAL A 83 14.78 4.88 8.36
N SER A 84 13.69 5.57 8.68
CA SER A 84 13.17 6.69 7.90
C SER A 84 14.05 7.92 8.08
N THR A 85 14.73 8.35 7.02
CA THR A 85 15.64 9.52 7.09
C THR A 85 15.06 10.79 6.49
N LEU A 86 13.92 10.72 5.79
CA LEU A 86 13.24 11.90 5.23
C LEU A 86 11.71 11.75 5.21
N GLY A 87 11.16 10.89 4.34
CA GLY A 87 9.74 10.51 4.32
C GLY A 87 9.43 9.38 5.30
N HIS A 88 8.18 8.92 5.34
CA HIS A 88 7.67 7.97 6.36
C HIS A 88 8.09 8.38 7.77
N ALA A 89 8.01 9.68 8.05
CA ALA A 89 8.48 10.31 9.29
C ALA A 89 7.36 10.55 10.31
N GLU A 90 6.12 10.10 10.05
CA GLU A 90 4.95 10.30 10.90
C GLU A 90 5.19 9.83 12.33
N ARG A 91 5.93 8.73 12.48
CA ARG A 91 6.26 8.17 13.80
C ARG A 91 7.19 9.05 14.60
N PHE A 92 8.18 9.68 13.97
CA PHE A 92 9.00 10.72 14.61
C PHE A 92 8.18 11.97 14.90
N LEU A 93 7.47 12.47 13.89
CA LEU A 93 6.81 13.76 13.88
C LEU A 93 5.52 13.80 14.71
N ARG A 94 4.98 12.66 15.17
CA ARG A 94 3.89 12.66 16.16
C ARG A 94 4.35 13.17 17.53
N HIS A 95 5.64 13.01 17.86
CA HIS A 95 6.18 13.46 19.13
C HIS A 95 6.36 14.98 19.15
N LYS A 96 5.73 15.65 20.12
CA LYS A 96 5.72 17.12 20.25
C LYS A 96 7.12 17.77 20.12
N PRO A 97 8.21 17.22 20.69
CA PRO A 97 9.54 17.80 20.55
C PRO A 97 10.15 17.75 19.15
N LEU A 98 9.58 17.00 18.20
CA LEU A 98 10.09 16.90 16.81
C LEU A 98 9.12 17.49 15.79
N GLN A 99 7.91 17.87 16.19
CA GLN A 99 6.88 18.38 15.29
C GLN A 99 7.30 19.62 14.49
N HIS A 100 8.23 20.43 15.00
CA HIS A 100 8.78 21.62 14.34
C HIS A 100 9.77 21.27 13.21
N LEU A 101 10.25 20.03 13.16
CA LEU A 101 11.12 19.53 12.10
C LEU A 101 10.35 19.07 10.86
N ALA A 102 9.01 18.98 10.92
CA ALA A 102 8.20 18.57 9.78
C ALA A 102 8.29 19.56 8.61
N GLU A 103 8.25 19.05 7.38
CA GLU A 103 8.14 19.85 6.15
C GLU A 103 6.81 20.60 6.11
N LEU A 104 5.70 19.95 6.44
CA LEU A 104 4.41 20.61 6.57
C LEU A 104 4.20 21.17 7.98
N GLN A 105 3.89 22.46 8.06
CA GLN A 105 3.61 23.18 9.31
C GLN A 105 2.26 23.89 9.26
N GLY A 106 1.62 24.04 10.42
CA GLY A 106 0.29 24.68 10.51
C GLY A 106 -0.74 24.05 9.59
N ASP A 107 -1.45 24.89 8.83
CA ASP A 107 -2.52 24.48 7.90
C ASP A 107 -2.02 24.20 6.48
N MET A 108 -0.70 24.09 6.28
CA MET A 108 -0.12 23.76 4.98
C MET A 108 -0.69 22.44 4.46
N LYS A 109 -0.95 22.42 3.16
CA LYS A 109 -1.33 21.21 2.43
C LYS A 109 -0.13 20.67 1.66
N GLY A 110 0.03 19.36 1.73
CA GLY A 110 0.93 18.58 0.91
C GLY A 110 0.58 18.66 -0.56
N ARG A 111 1.45 18.09 -1.39
CA ARG A 111 1.33 18.09 -2.86
C ARG A 111 0.02 17.45 -3.31
N PHE A 112 -0.52 16.51 -2.54
CA PHE A 112 -1.76 15.80 -2.83
C PHE A 112 -2.97 16.27 -2.00
N GLY A 113 -2.87 17.42 -1.32
CA GLY A 113 -3.95 18.01 -0.54
C GLY A 113 -4.09 17.45 0.89
N GLY A 114 -3.25 16.49 1.27
CA GLY A 114 -3.10 16.02 2.66
C GLY A 114 -2.51 17.12 3.55
N SER A 115 -2.57 16.94 4.87
CA SER A 115 -1.85 17.80 5.83
C SER A 115 -1.17 16.96 6.90
N HIS A 116 -0.78 15.73 6.52
CA HIS A 116 -0.09 14.81 7.40
C HIS A 116 1.36 15.27 7.51
N LYS A 117 1.96 15.10 8.69
CA LYS A 117 3.38 15.37 8.92
C LYS A 117 4.14 14.08 8.67
N ASP A 118 4.43 13.80 7.41
CA ASP A 118 5.01 12.55 6.90
C ASP A 118 6.45 12.71 6.40
N ALA A 119 6.92 13.95 6.21
CA ALA A 119 8.29 14.25 5.80
C ALA A 119 8.97 15.27 6.72
N PHE A 120 10.28 15.12 6.91
CA PHE A 120 11.14 16.10 7.57
C PHE A 120 11.51 17.27 6.64
N CYS A 121 11.77 18.44 7.23
CA CYS A 121 12.36 19.58 6.56
C CYS A 121 13.91 19.49 6.62
N PRO A 122 14.61 19.14 5.52
CA PRO A 122 16.07 19.05 5.52
C PRO A 122 16.74 20.42 5.74
N LYS A 123 16.03 21.53 5.50
CA LYS A 123 16.56 22.88 5.73
C LYS A 123 16.33 23.41 7.14
N HIS A 124 15.68 22.64 8.02
CA HIS A 124 15.55 23.03 9.42
C HIS A 124 16.92 22.88 10.13
N PRO A 125 17.42 23.91 10.84
CA PRO A 125 18.78 23.90 11.42
C PRO A 125 19.00 22.77 12.45
N GLU A 126 17.94 22.35 13.14
CA GLU A 126 17.99 21.27 14.14
C GLU A 126 17.80 19.86 13.54
N PHE A 127 17.38 19.75 12.27
CA PHE A 127 17.06 18.44 11.67
C PHE A 127 18.30 17.54 11.56
N TYR A 128 19.36 18.02 10.90
CA TYR A 128 20.56 17.20 10.72
C TYR A 128 21.30 16.89 12.03
N PRO A 129 21.49 17.83 12.98
CA PRO A 129 22.05 17.49 14.29
C PRO A 129 21.30 16.35 14.99
N PHE A 130 19.95 16.36 14.94
CA PHE A 130 19.13 15.28 15.47
C PHE A 130 19.32 13.98 14.68
N MET A 131 19.14 14.01 13.36
CA MET A 131 19.17 12.83 12.51
C MET A 131 20.55 12.16 12.48
N GLU A 132 21.64 12.94 12.41
CA GLU A 132 23.00 12.39 12.45
C GLU A 132 23.32 11.73 13.80
N ALA A 133 22.86 12.32 14.93
CA ALA A 133 23.02 11.72 16.26
C ALA A 133 22.23 10.40 16.37
N TYR A 134 20.98 10.39 15.93
CA TYR A 134 20.13 9.21 15.93
C TYR A 134 20.72 8.09 15.06
N LEU A 135 21.13 8.41 13.83
CA LEU A 135 21.74 7.46 12.91
C LEU A 135 23.07 6.91 13.45
N HIS A 136 23.89 7.73 14.11
CA HIS A 136 25.13 7.27 14.73
C HIS A 136 24.86 6.24 15.85
N GLU A 137 23.91 6.56 16.74
CA GLU A 137 23.51 5.67 17.84
C GLU A 137 22.95 4.35 17.31
N VAL A 138 22.03 4.38 16.33
CA VAL A 138 21.47 3.17 15.73
C VAL A 138 22.53 2.39 14.96
N ALA A 139 23.35 3.04 14.12
CA ALA A 139 24.39 2.36 13.34
C ALA A 139 25.44 1.67 14.23
N ALA A 140 25.71 2.20 15.43
CA ALA A 140 26.61 1.58 16.41
C ALA A 140 26.03 0.32 17.05
N LEU A 141 24.71 0.12 17.03
CA LEU A 141 24.08 -1.11 17.54
C LEU A 141 24.28 -2.29 16.60
N PHE A 142 24.20 -2.07 15.30
CA PHE A 142 24.21 -3.14 14.30
C PHE A 142 25.64 -3.38 13.81
N PRO A 143 26.20 -4.60 13.90
CA PRO A 143 27.52 -4.91 13.35
C PRO A 143 27.53 -5.00 11.82
N SER A 144 26.39 -5.30 11.18
CA SER A 144 26.26 -5.40 9.72
C SER A 144 26.84 -4.17 9.00
N PRO A 145 27.52 -4.32 7.86
CA PRO A 145 27.95 -3.18 7.07
C PRO A 145 26.76 -2.53 6.37
N TYR A 146 25.58 -3.15 6.29
CA TYR A 146 24.43 -2.57 5.62
C TYR A 146 23.59 -1.69 6.55
N PHE A 147 23.05 -0.60 6.00
CA PHE A 147 22.06 0.23 6.66
C PHE A 147 21.11 0.79 5.60
N HIS A 148 19.81 0.54 5.73
CA HIS A 148 18.83 1.04 4.79
C HIS A 148 18.26 2.39 5.26
N ALA A 149 18.38 3.43 4.43
CA ALA A 149 18.00 4.80 4.79
C ALA A 149 16.53 5.15 4.47
N GLY A 150 15.78 4.19 3.90
CA GLY A 150 14.42 4.41 3.42
C GLY A 150 14.47 5.22 2.12
N LEU A 151 14.00 6.47 2.20
CA LEU A 151 13.95 7.47 1.11
C LEU A 151 12.96 7.13 -0.02
N ASP A 152 11.95 6.32 0.27
CA ASP A 152 10.80 6.07 -0.59
C ASP A 152 9.67 7.09 -0.37
N GLU A 153 8.85 7.28 -1.39
CA GLU A 153 7.53 7.93 -1.31
C GLU A 153 7.50 9.31 -0.63
N VAL A 154 8.57 10.12 -0.78
CA VAL A 154 8.69 11.44 -0.15
C VAL A 154 7.93 12.52 -0.93
N TRP A 155 6.60 12.45 -0.90
CA TRP A 155 5.70 13.30 -1.69
C TRP A 155 5.68 14.76 -1.25
N ASP A 156 5.60 14.96 0.05
CA ASP A 156 5.49 16.26 0.69
C ASP A 156 6.88 16.81 0.99
N PHE A 157 7.68 16.97 -0.07
CA PHE A 157 9.04 17.51 -0.06
C PHE A 157 9.10 18.87 -0.77
N ASN A 158 9.96 19.76 -0.26
CA ASN A 158 10.19 21.11 -0.80
C ASN A 158 8.93 22.00 -0.88
N LEU A 159 8.11 21.97 0.17
CA LEU A 159 6.88 22.74 0.29
C LEU A 159 6.99 23.87 1.30
N CYS A 160 7.83 23.72 2.33
CA CYS A 160 7.97 24.71 3.39
C CYS A 160 8.74 25.95 2.92
N PRO A 161 8.56 27.13 3.58
CA PRO A 161 9.28 28.34 3.21
C PRO A 161 10.80 28.20 3.22
N ARG A 162 11.36 27.36 4.10
CA ARG A 162 12.82 27.15 4.19
C ARG A 162 13.36 26.38 3.00
N CYS A 163 12.72 25.26 2.63
CA CYS A 163 13.11 24.47 1.47
C CYS A 163 12.88 25.27 0.18
N ARG A 164 11.73 25.91 0.01
CA ARG A 164 11.42 26.70 -1.19
C ARG A 164 12.31 27.91 -1.41
N ALA A 165 12.89 28.49 -0.34
CA ALA A 165 13.86 29.57 -0.47
C ALA A 165 15.16 29.09 -1.15
N ASP A 166 15.55 27.84 -0.93
CA ASP A 166 16.78 27.24 -1.48
C ASP A 166 16.54 26.45 -2.77
N ALA A 167 15.32 25.95 -2.98
CA ALA A 167 14.91 25.15 -4.13
C ALA A 167 13.65 25.73 -4.79
N ALA A 168 13.84 26.71 -5.67
CA ALA A 168 12.75 27.46 -6.30
C ALA A 168 12.05 26.74 -7.47
N ASP A 169 12.67 25.70 -8.04
CA ASP A 169 12.16 24.92 -9.17
C ASP A 169 12.46 23.41 -9.01
N HIS A 170 11.92 22.58 -9.90
CA HIS A 170 12.07 21.12 -9.86
C HIS A 170 13.53 20.65 -9.95
N LEU A 171 14.40 21.36 -10.69
CA LEU A 171 15.82 20.98 -10.79
C LEU A 171 16.55 21.29 -9.49
N ALA A 172 16.23 22.41 -8.84
CA ALA A 172 16.75 22.76 -7.53
C ALA A 172 16.20 21.84 -6.43
N GLU A 173 14.94 21.41 -6.53
CA GLU A 173 14.32 20.40 -5.66
C GLU A 173 15.05 19.05 -5.77
N ALA A 174 15.31 18.58 -7.00
CA ALA A 174 16.10 17.38 -7.23
C ALA A 174 17.51 17.51 -6.62
N ARG A 175 18.18 18.66 -6.78
CA ARG A 175 19.48 18.92 -6.14
C ARG A 175 19.40 18.93 -4.62
N LEU A 176 18.32 19.45 -4.02
CA LEU A 176 18.12 19.41 -2.58
C LEU A 176 17.95 17.97 -2.07
N PHE A 177 17.24 17.12 -2.81
CA PHE A 177 17.13 15.70 -2.51
C PHE A 177 18.50 14.99 -2.62
N LEU A 178 19.29 15.28 -3.66
CA LEU A 178 20.66 14.77 -3.80
C LEU A 178 21.54 15.19 -2.61
N GLN A 179 21.52 16.46 -2.20
CA GLN A 179 22.27 16.94 -1.04
C GLN A 179 21.87 16.23 0.25
N HIS A 180 20.58 15.91 0.40
CA HIS A 180 20.11 15.11 1.52
C HIS A 180 20.69 13.69 1.48
N ILE A 181 20.63 13.02 0.33
CA ILE A 181 21.22 11.68 0.13
C ILE A 181 22.71 11.70 0.47
N GLU A 182 23.48 12.63 -0.10
CA GLU A 182 24.92 12.74 0.13
C GLU A 182 25.26 12.93 1.61
N ARG A 183 24.45 13.69 2.35
CA ARG A 183 24.66 13.95 3.76
C ARG A 183 24.36 12.73 4.63
N ILE A 184 23.24 12.04 4.38
CA ILE A 184 22.92 10.78 5.07
C ILE A 184 23.96 9.70 4.74
N HIS A 185 24.33 9.57 3.47
CA HIS A 185 25.40 8.67 3.02
C HIS A 185 26.72 8.95 3.74
N ALA A 186 27.16 10.20 3.79
CA ALA A 186 28.40 10.56 4.48
C ALA A 186 28.36 10.25 5.99
N CYS A 187 27.20 10.43 6.63
CA CYS A 187 26.99 10.05 8.03
C CYS A 187 27.14 8.53 8.24
N LEU A 188 26.44 7.74 7.43
CA LEU A 188 26.47 6.27 7.50
C LEU A 188 27.86 5.72 7.14
N LYS A 189 28.51 6.27 6.12
CA LYS A 189 29.87 5.89 5.71
C LYS A 189 30.90 6.14 6.81
N LYS A 190 30.81 7.27 7.53
CA LYS A 190 31.64 7.54 8.71
C LYS A 190 31.43 6.53 9.84
N ALA A 191 30.21 5.98 9.95
CA ALA A 191 29.88 4.89 10.88
C ALA A 191 30.25 3.49 10.35
N GLY A 192 31.00 3.40 9.22
CA GLY A 192 31.40 2.13 8.62
C GLY A 192 30.26 1.39 7.92
N LYS A 193 29.18 2.09 7.57
CA LYS A 193 28.01 1.51 6.89
C LYS A 193 28.02 1.83 5.40
N ARG A 194 27.50 0.88 4.64
CA ARG A 194 27.13 0.97 3.24
C ARG A 194 25.62 1.19 3.16
N MET A 195 25.23 2.29 2.55
CA MET A 195 23.84 2.73 2.51
C MET A 195 23.05 1.97 1.42
N LEU A 196 21.88 1.44 1.82
CA LEU A 196 20.83 1.00 0.91
C LEU A 196 19.72 2.08 0.89
N MET A 197 19.05 2.24 -0.25
CA MET A 197 17.86 3.09 -0.35
C MET A 197 16.89 2.56 -1.38
N TRP A 198 15.60 2.87 -1.21
CA TRP A 198 14.61 2.60 -2.25
C TRP A 198 14.84 3.51 -3.46
N SER A 199 14.49 3.02 -4.65
CA SER A 199 14.79 3.70 -5.92
C SER A 199 13.61 4.44 -6.57
N ASP A 200 12.41 4.34 -6.03
CA ASP A 200 11.18 4.91 -6.61
C ASP A 200 11.24 6.42 -6.83
N MET A 201 11.90 7.16 -5.94
CA MET A 201 12.04 8.61 -6.08
C MET A 201 12.81 9.03 -7.35
N PHE A 202 13.57 8.14 -7.99
CA PHE A 202 14.26 8.40 -9.27
C PHE A 202 13.35 8.23 -10.50
N ASP A 203 12.08 7.86 -10.33
CA ASP A 203 11.04 8.11 -11.33
C ASP A 203 10.85 9.64 -11.50
N ASN A 204 10.96 10.41 -10.41
CA ASN A 204 10.76 11.86 -10.37
C ASN A 204 12.06 12.66 -10.52
N TYR A 205 13.15 12.16 -9.94
CA TYR A 205 14.46 12.83 -9.90
C TYR A 205 15.51 12.15 -10.77
N ARG A 206 15.11 11.69 -11.96
CA ARG A 206 16.00 10.95 -12.87
C ARG A 206 17.28 11.71 -13.24
N ASN A 207 17.24 13.03 -13.28
CA ASN A 207 18.36 13.88 -13.69
C ASN A 207 19.50 14.00 -12.66
N ILE A 208 19.38 13.38 -11.48
CA ILE A 208 20.45 13.37 -10.45
C ILE A 208 21.03 11.97 -10.21
N ILE A 209 20.51 10.93 -10.88
CA ILE A 209 20.94 9.55 -10.62
C ILE A 209 22.42 9.35 -10.94
N GLN A 210 22.95 10.06 -11.96
CA GLN A 210 24.36 9.99 -12.32
C GLN A 210 25.31 10.64 -11.31
N ASP A 211 24.77 11.45 -10.39
CA ASP A 211 25.54 12.21 -9.41
C ASP A 211 25.56 11.53 -8.03
N LEU A 212 24.88 10.38 -7.89
CA LEU A 212 24.84 9.63 -6.63
C LEU A 212 26.21 9.06 -6.26
N PRO A 213 26.54 8.99 -4.95
CA PRO A 213 27.70 8.23 -4.48
C PRO A 213 27.67 6.77 -4.98
N PRO A 214 28.71 6.28 -5.68
CA PRO A 214 28.67 5.01 -6.41
C PRO A 214 28.64 3.78 -5.49
N ASP A 215 28.92 3.93 -4.19
CA ASP A 215 28.86 2.84 -3.20
C ASP A 215 27.47 2.70 -2.54
N ILE A 216 26.48 3.50 -2.92
CA ILE A 216 25.06 3.28 -2.55
C ILE A 216 24.53 2.04 -3.29
N ILE A 217 23.71 1.25 -2.59
CA ILE A 217 22.97 0.13 -3.19
C ILE A 217 21.51 0.56 -3.38
N MET A 218 21.04 0.47 -4.62
CA MET A 218 19.66 0.73 -4.98
C MET A 218 18.79 -0.49 -4.68
N VAL A 219 17.63 -0.27 -4.05
CA VAL A 219 16.65 -1.33 -3.79
C VAL A 219 15.40 -1.07 -4.64
N ASP A 220 15.27 -1.84 -5.71
CA ASP A 220 14.23 -1.68 -6.73
C ASP A 220 13.04 -2.58 -6.36
N TRP A 221 11.93 -1.98 -5.91
CA TRP A 221 10.70 -2.72 -5.62
C TRP A 221 9.77 -2.78 -6.84
N GLN A 222 9.07 -3.91 -7.01
CA GLN A 222 8.04 -4.14 -8.04
C GLN A 222 7.06 -5.19 -7.50
N TYR A 223 5.76 -4.90 -7.48
CA TYR A 223 4.75 -5.75 -6.82
C TYR A 223 3.64 -6.26 -7.76
N GLN A 224 3.82 -6.14 -9.07
CA GLN A 224 2.92 -6.72 -10.08
C GLN A 224 2.94 -8.24 -9.99
N GLN A 225 1.82 -8.89 -10.30
CA GLN A 225 1.75 -10.35 -10.29
C GLN A 225 2.71 -11.02 -11.30
N ASP A 226 3.05 -10.33 -12.39
CA ASP A 226 4.00 -10.81 -13.40
C ASP A 226 4.88 -9.64 -13.86
N VAL A 227 6.14 -9.62 -13.44
CA VAL A 227 7.12 -8.59 -13.78
C VAL A 227 7.79 -8.97 -15.10
N ARG A 228 7.38 -8.31 -16.19
CA ARG A 228 7.97 -8.46 -17.54
C ARG A 228 8.84 -7.28 -17.94
N SER A 229 8.49 -6.11 -17.42
CA SER A 229 9.23 -4.86 -17.49
C SER A 229 9.10 -4.18 -16.13
N TYR A 230 10.09 -3.36 -15.78
CA TYR A 230 9.96 -2.45 -14.65
C TYR A 230 8.88 -1.44 -14.99
N GLN A 231 7.91 -1.25 -14.11
CA GLN A 231 6.90 -0.20 -14.24
C GLN A 231 7.22 0.88 -13.23
N GLY A 232 7.38 2.11 -13.72
CA GLY A 232 7.48 3.28 -12.86
C GLY A 232 6.30 3.34 -11.88
N HIS A 233 6.60 3.70 -10.65
CA HIS A 233 5.61 3.74 -9.57
C HIS A 233 4.75 5.01 -9.66
N LEU A 234 5.23 6.01 -10.41
CA LEU A 234 4.76 7.39 -10.33
C LEU A 234 4.77 8.06 -11.70
N LEU A 235 3.93 9.09 -11.83
CA LEU A 235 4.03 10.15 -12.82
C LEU A 235 4.22 9.64 -14.26
N ASP A 236 3.12 9.21 -14.88
CA ASP A 236 3.12 8.62 -16.22
C ASP A 236 3.90 7.30 -16.22
N ILE A 237 3.24 6.21 -15.82
CA ILE A 237 3.83 4.85 -15.70
C ILE A 237 4.69 4.55 -16.92
N SER A 238 6.01 4.51 -16.72
CA SER A 238 7.00 4.30 -17.78
C SER A 238 7.67 2.94 -17.62
N GLU A 239 8.02 2.31 -18.75
CA GLU A 239 8.65 0.99 -18.78
C GLU A 239 10.16 1.08 -19.03
N GLU A 240 10.89 1.72 -18.11
CA GLU A 240 12.35 1.79 -18.17
C GLU A 240 12.99 0.71 -17.29
N ASP A 241 13.94 -0.04 -17.86
CA ASP A 241 14.77 -1.00 -17.10
C ASP A 241 15.66 -0.28 -16.07
N ARG A 242 15.16 -0.20 -14.83
CA ARG A 242 15.83 0.50 -13.73
C ARG A 242 17.16 -0.14 -13.34
N ILE A 243 17.26 -1.46 -13.42
CA ILE A 243 18.50 -2.19 -13.11
C ILE A 243 19.59 -1.83 -14.13
N ALA A 244 19.25 -1.81 -15.42
CA ALA A 244 20.18 -1.39 -16.47
C ALA A 244 20.59 0.09 -16.34
N LEU A 245 19.65 0.96 -15.94
CA LEU A 245 19.96 2.36 -15.66
C LEU A 245 20.92 2.50 -14.47
N ASN A 246 20.68 1.78 -13.37
CA ASN A 246 21.56 1.76 -12.21
C ASN A 246 22.97 1.28 -12.59
N GLU A 247 23.07 0.17 -13.36
CA GLU A 247 24.34 -0.37 -13.85
C GLU A 247 25.10 0.63 -14.74
N LYS A 248 24.40 1.32 -15.64
CA LYS A 248 24.98 2.38 -16.49
C LYS A 248 25.66 3.48 -15.67
N HIS A 249 25.15 3.76 -14.47
CA HIS A 249 25.69 4.76 -13.55
C HIS A 249 26.61 4.16 -12.46
N GLY A 250 26.96 2.88 -12.58
CA GLY A 250 27.88 2.21 -11.66
C GLY A 250 27.28 1.86 -10.29
N LEU A 251 25.95 1.94 -10.16
CA LEU A 251 25.22 1.61 -8.94
C LEU A 251 24.89 0.13 -8.90
N GLU A 252 25.02 -0.48 -7.72
CA GLU A 252 24.60 -1.85 -7.50
C GLU A 252 23.12 -1.91 -7.12
N THR A 253 22.44 -3.00 -7.48
CA THR A 253 20.99 -3.13 -7.29
C THR A 253 20.61 -4.42 -6.56
N ILE A 254 19.64 -4.32 -5.65
CA ILE A 254 18.89 -5.42 -5.06
C ILE A 254 17.45 -5.31 -5.56
N ILE A 255 16.87 -6.40 -6.06
CA ILE A 255 15.45 -6.42 -6.40
C ILE A 255 14.61 -6.70 -5.15
N ALA A 256 13.41 -6.14 -5.06
CA ALA A 256 12.54 -6.28 -3.90
C ALA A 256 11.10 -6.68 -4.29
N PRO A 257 10.85 -7.99 -4.51
CA PRO A 257 9.48 -8.50 -4.70
C PRO A 257 8.73 -8.59 -3.36
N SER A 258 7.43 -8.81 -3.42
CA SER A 258 6.54 -8.96 -2.27
C SER A 258 6.04 -10.40 -2.09
N VAL A 259 5.93 -10.84 -0.83
CA VAL A 259 5.26 -12.10 -0.45
C VAL A 259 3.75 -12.11 -0.73
N SER A 260 3.21 -11.07 -1.35
CA SER A 260 1.81 -11.01 -1.75
C SER A 260 1.46 -11.95 -2.90
N SER A 261 2.43 -12.38 -3.71
CA SER A 261 2.17 -13.28 -4.84
C SER A 261 3.40 -14.11 -5.19
N ILE A 262 3.22 -15.42 -5.34
CA ILE A 262 4.27 -16.29 -5.91
C ILE A 262 4.63 -15.89 -7.34
N GLY A 263 3.65 -15.36 -8.11
CA GLY A 263 3.89 -14.86 -9.46
C GLY A 263 4.88 -13.70 -9.45
N ASN A 264 4.72 -12.75 -8.52
CA ASN A 264 5.63 -11.63 -8.36
C ASN A 264 7.03 -12.08 -7.96
N LEU A 265 7.14 -12.97 -6.95
CA LEU A 265 8.42 -13.53 -6.50
C LEU A 265 9.17 -14.19 -7.66
N ARG A 266 8.50 -15.10 -8.37
CA ARG A 266 9.06 -15.84 -9.50
C ARG A 266 9.47 -14.90 -10.63
N SER A 267 8.53 -14.11 -11.14
CA SER A 267 8.75 -13.27 -12.34
C SER A 267 9.77 -12.16 -12.13
N PHE A 268 9.86 -11.56 -10.94
CA PHE A 268 10.88 -10.53 -10.70
C PHE A 268 12.28 -11.13 -10.53
N ILE A 269 12.37 -12.30 -9.90
CA ILE A 269 13.62 -13.06 -9.83
C ILE A 269 14.05 -13.49 -11.25
N GLU A 270 13.15 -14.00 -12.09
CA GLU A 270 13.39 -14.29 -13.52
C GLU A 270 13.84 -13.04 -14.30
N TYR A 271 13.18 -11.91 -14.08
CA TYR A 271 13.55 -10.64 -14.71
C TYR A 271 15.00 -10.27 -14.39
N ALA A 272 15.53 -10.61 -13.21
CA ALA A 272 16.92 -10.34 -12.86
C ALA A 272 17.94 -11.32 -13.49
N GLU A 273 17.54 -12.43 -14.11
CA GLU A 273 18.48 -13.48 -14.60
C GLU A 273 19.53 -12.96 -15.59
N ASN A 274 19.14 -12.02 -16.45
CA ASN A 274 20.01 -11.45 -17.49
C ASN A 274 20.56 -10.08 -17.10
N ARG A 275 20.55 -9.75 -15.81
CA ARG A 275 20.93 -8.43 -15.28
C ARG A 275 21.88 -8.58 -14.10
N LYS A 276 22.69 -7.56 -13.86
CA LYS A 276 23.62 -7.56 -12.72
C LYS A 276 22.90 -7.08 -11.47
N VAL A 277 22.60 -8.01 -10.56
CA VAL A 277 22.03 -7.70 -9.23
C VAL A 277 22.88 -8.31 -8.12
N LEU A 278 22.97 -7.63 -6.97
CA LEU A 278 23.59 -8.14 -5.75
C LEU A 278 22.75 -9.24 -5.09
N GLY A 279 21.43 -9.19 -5.29
CA GLY A 279 20.52 -10.19 -4.74
C GLY A 279 19.09 -9.70 -4.69
N CYS A 280 18.32 -10.29 -3.77
CA CYS A 280 16.89 -10.06 -3.64
C CYS A 280 16.48 -9.89 -2.18
N LEU A 281 15.59 -8.92 -1.94
CA LEU A 281 15.00 -8.57 -0.66
C LEU A 281 13.49 -8.86 -0.69
N VAL A 282 13.09 -9.99 -0.13
CA VAL A 282 11.69 -10.41 -0.10
C VAL A 282 10.93 -9.60 0.94
N THR A 283 9.97 -8.80 0.49
CA THR A 283 9.24 -7.83 1.33
C THR A 283 7.86 -8.31 1.79
N SER A 284 7.48 -7.91 3.00
CA SER A 284 6.18 -8.14 3.63
C SER A 284 5.76 -6.93 4.45
N TRP A 285 4.67 -6.29 4.04
CA TRP A 285 4.20 -5.03 4.62
C TRP A 285 2.91 -5.19 5.45
N GLU A 286 2.71 -4.29 6.41
CA GLU A 286 1.44 -3.98 7.07
C GLU A 286 0.74 -5.14 7.81
N LYS A 287 1.43 -5.74 8.78
CA LYS A 287 0.86 -6.84 9.60
C LYS A 287 0.03 -6.39 10.80
N LYS A 288 -0.47 -5.16 10.81
CA LYS A 288 -1.32 -4.64 11.90
C LYS A 288 -2.61 -5.45 12.07
N LEU A 289 -3.24 -5.82 10.96
CA LEU A 289 -4.52 -6.57 10.93
C LEU A 289 -4.38 -7.93 10.23
N SER A 290 -3.20 -8.54 10.34
CA SER A 290 -2.90 -9.87 9.82
C SER A 290 -1.70 -10.48 10.51
N PHE A 291 -1.45 -11.77 10.29
CA PHE A 291 -0.27 -12.44 10.80
C PHE A 291 0.70 -12.86 9.68
N TYR A 292 1.92 -13.23 10.06
CA TYR A 292 2.96 -13.64 9.12
C TYR A 292 2.81 -15.09 8.65
N GLN A 293 2.12 -15.96 9.40
CA GLN A 293 2.05 -17.40 9.15
C GLN A 293 1.56 -17.70 7.72
N ARG A 294 0.48 -17.07 7.27
CA ARG A 294 -0.03 -17.21 5.89
C ARG A 294 0.92 -16.71 4.79
N SER A 295 1.95 -15.94 5.12
CA SER A 295 2.99 -15.48 4.19
C SER A 295 4.24 -16.37 4.18
N LEU A 296 4.41 -17.27 5.16
CA LEU A 296 5.59 -18.14 5.25
C LEU A 296 5.81 -19.04 4.03
N PRO A 297 4.78 -19.61 3.36
CA PRO A 297 5.00 -20.35 2.11
C PRO A 297 5.72 -19.52 1.04
N ASN A 298 5.35 -18.25 0.89
CA ASN A 298 5.96 -17.34 -0.08
C ASN A 298 7.40 -16.97 0.30
N PHE A 299 7.67 -16.72 1.60
CA PHE A 299 9.04 -16.55 2.07
C PHE A 299 9.89 -17.81 1.84
N ALA A 300 9.40 -18.99 2.21
CA ALA A 300 10.14 -20.25 2.07
C ALA A 300 10.45 -20.54 0.59
N TYR A 301 9.45 -20.43 -0.29
CA TYR A 301 9.63 -20.59 -1.73
C TYR A 301 10.70 -19.65 -2.28
N ALA A 302 10.63 -18.35 -1.95
CA ALA A 302 11.60 -17.37 -2.44
C ALA A 302 13.01 -17.65 -1.92
N GLY A 303 13.17 -18.02 -0.64
CA GLY A 303 14.47 -18.34 -0.05
C GLY A 303 15.18 -19.49 -0.79
N PHE A 304 14.45 -20.57 -1.05
CA PHE A 304 14.94 -21.72 -1.81
C PHE A 304 15.18 -21.39 -3.29
N LEU A 305 14.33 -20.58 -3.91
CA LEU A 305 14.53 -20.14 -5.29
C LEU A 305 15.83 -19.31 -5.42
N MET A 306 16.03 -18.36 -4.51
CA MET A 306 17.24 -17.53 -4.48
C MET A 306 18.51 -18.32 -4.17
N SER A 307 18.42 -19.51 -3.56
CA SER A 307 19.57 -20.38 -3.33
C SER A 307 19.99 -21.17 -4.58
N GLY A 308 19.33 -20.96 -5.72
CA GLY A 308 19.66 -21.58 -7.01
C GLY A 308 18.88 -22.85 -7.32
N LEU A 309 17.87 -23.20 -6.52
CA LEU A 309 16.96 -24.30 -6.86
C LEU A 309 16.06 -23.88 -8.04
N SER A 310 15.63 -24.85 -8.84
CA SER A 310 14.56 -24.63 -9.81
C SER A 310 13.24 -24.32 -9.09
N GLU A 311 12.26 -23.77 -9.82
CA GLU A 311 10.95 -23.48 -9.24
C GLU A 311 10.27 -24.73 -8.64
N GLU A 312 10.39 -25.87 -9.32
CA GLU A 312 9.80 -27.12 -8.83
C GLU A 312 10.50 -27.58 -7.55
N GLU A 313 11.83 -27.57 -7.53
CA GLU A 313 12.61 -27.93 -6.34
C GLU A 313 12.34 -26.95 -5.17
N ALA A 314 12.21 -25.65 -5.44
CA ALA A 314 11.90 -24.65 -4.43
C ALA A 314 10.51 -24.85 -3.82
N VAL A 315 9.51 -25.20 -4.63
CA VAL A 315 8.18 -25.59 -4.13
C VAL A 315 8.28 -26.85 -3.28
N GLN A 316 8.97 -27.88 -3.75
CA GLN A 316 9.11 -29.14 -3.00
C GLN A 316 9.81 -28.92 -1.66
N ALA A 317 10.88 -28.11 -1.64
CA ALA A 317 11.60 -27.74 -0.43
C ALA A 317 10.71 -26.93 0.54
N MET A 318 9.93 -25.96 0.05
CA MET A 318 8.95 -25.22 0.85
C MET A 318 7.90 -26.15 1.45
N MET A 319 7.35 -27.07 0.65
CA MET A 319 6.36 -28.04 1.11
C MET A 319 6.94 -28.97 2.19
N GLN A 320 8.18 -29.39 2.00
CA GLN A 320 8.91 -30.21 2.98
C GLN A 320 9.16 -29.44 4.27
N GLU A 321 9.61 -28.19 4.19
CA GLU A 321 9.94 -27.35 5.35
C GLU A 321 8.71 -27.04 6.21
N LEU A 322 7.61 -26.62 5.58
CA LEU A 322 6.43 -26.17 6.31
C LEU A 322 5.48 -27.31 6.66
N PHE A 323 5.29 -28.28 5.76
CA PHE A 323 4.22 -29.28 5.89
C PHE A 323 4.72 -30.72 6.08
N GLY A 324 6.00 -31.00 5.81
CA GLY A 324 6.65 -32.30 6.08
C GLY A 324 6.43 -33.37 5.00
N ALA A 325 6.35 -32.94 3.74
CA ALA A 325 5.94 -33.70 2.55
C ALA A 325 4.47 -34.14 2.58
N GLN A 326 3.76 -33.79 1.51
CA GLN A 326 2.35 -34.08 1.27
C GLN A 326 2.17 -34.48 -0.20
N ASP A 327 0.97 -34.90 -0.58
CA ASP A 327 0.69 -35.27 -1.97
C ASP A 327 0.67 -34.06 -2.92
N LYS A 328 0.73 -34.34 -4.24
CA LYS A 328 0.78 -33.31 -5.29
C LYS A 328 -0.48 -32.45 -5.38
N LEU A 329 -1.62 -32.95 -4.93
CA LEU A 329 -2.86 -32.18 -4.90
C LEU A 329 -2.78 -31.11 -3.79
N PHE A 330 -2.29 -31.45 -2.60
CA PHE A 330 -2.04 -30.45 -1.55
C PHE A 330 -1.03 -29.39 -1.96
N GLU A 331 0.08 -29.78 -2.59
CA GLU A 331 1.06 -28.86 -3.18
C GLU A 331 0.38 -27.86 -4.13
N ALA A 332 -0.47 -28.35 -5.05
CA ALA A 332 -1.20 -27.49 -5.98
C ALA A 332 -2.15 -26.51 -5.28
N GLY A 333 -2.84 -26.94 -4.22
CA GLY A 333 -3.71 -26.07 -3.43
C GLY A 333 -2.94 -24.99 -2.66
N ILE A 334 -1.79 -25.32 -2.07
CA ILE A 334 -0.92 -24.34 -1.42
C ILE A 334 -0.39 -23.33 -2.44
N LYS A 335 0.09 -23.78 -3.60
CA LYS A 335 0.51 -22.89 -4.70
C LYS A 335 -0.63 -21.96 -5.14
N GLN A 336 -1.85 -22.48 -5.25
CA GLN A 336 -3.01 -21.64 -5.60
C GLN A 336 -3.27 -20.55 -4.56
N GLY A 337 -3.15 -20.87 -3.26
CA GLY A 337 -3.24 -19.87 -2.19
C GLY A 337 -2.15 -18.81 -2.26
N MET A 338 -0.95 -19.19 -2.68
CA MET A 338 0.20 -18.31 -2.83
C MET A 338 0.07 -17.30 -3.99
N THR A 339 -0.77 -17.58 -5.01
CA THR A 339 -0.96 -16.72 -6.21
C THR A 339 -1.67 -15.41 -5.88
N GLY A 340 -2.83 -15.49 -5.22
CA GLY A 340 -3.64 -14.32 -4.88
C GLY A 340 -3.24 -13.63 -3.57
N GLY A 341 -2.30 -14.23 -2.84
CA GLY A 341 -1.83 -13.79 -1.54
C GLY A 341 -2.89 -13.81 -0.44
N PHE A 342 -2.44 -13.53 0.77
CA PHE A 342 -3.30 -13.39 1.95
C PHE A 342 -3.12 -11.99 2.54
N ARG A 343 -3.65 -10.99 1.82
CA ARG A 343 -3.63 -9.58 2.24
C ARG A 343 -4.68 -9.32 3.33
N ASN A 344 -4.61 -8.16 3.99
CA ASN A 344 -5.66 -7.74 4.91
C ASN A 344 -6.97 -7.47 4.13
N HIS A 345 -8.04 -8.20 4.44
CA HIS A 345 -9.31 -8.08 3.73
C HIS A 345 -10.31 -7.14 4.43
N PHE A 346 -10.05 -6.67 5.66
CA PHE A 346 -10.95 -5.73 6.34
C PHE A 346 -11.03 -4.37 5.64
N ALA A 347 -9.98 -3.96 4.94
CA ALA A 347 -10.03 -2.75 4.10
C ALA A 347 -11.15 -2.82 3.03
N GLN A 348 -11.50 -4.04 2.58
CA GLN A 348 -12.57 -4.28 1.60
C GLN A 348 -13.99 -4.08 2.18
N LEU A 349 -14.12 -3.95 3.51
CA LEU A 349 -15.38 -3.66 4.20
C LEU A 349 -15.62 -2.16 4.38
N SER A 350 -14.68 -1.30 3.97
CA SER A 350 -14.87 0.15 4.02
C SER A 350 -15.99 0.62 3.10
N GLU A 351 -16.60 1.77 3.41
CA GLU A 351 -17.57 2.44 2.53
C GLU A 351 -16.97 2.65 1.12
N SER A 352 -15.69 3.01 1.04
CA SER A 352 -14.97 3.16 -0.23
C SER A 352 -14.96 1.90 -1.08
N ARG A 353 -14.94 0.71 -0.47
CA ARG A 353 -14.84 -0.56 -1.19
C ARG A 353 -16.20 -1.22 -1.42
N LEU A 354 -17.14 -1.09 -0.47
CA LEU A 354 -18.49 -1.64 -0.62
C LEU A 354 -19.33 -0.90 -1.65
N PHE A 355 -19.09 0.41 -1.81
CA PHE A 355 -19.76 1.24 -2.81
C PHE A 355 -18.88 1.49 -4.06
N SER A 356 -17.93 0.61 -4.35
CA SER A 356 -17.15 0.67 -5.60
C SER A 356 -17.09 -0.71 -6.25
N ARG A 357 -17.05 -0.77 -7.58
CA ARG A 357 -16.81 -2.02 -8.31
C ARG A 357 -15.97 -1.81 -9.54
N ASN A 358 -15.22 -2.85 -9.92
CA ASN A 358 -14.58 -2.91 -11.23
C ASN A 358 -15.61 -2.79 -12.35
N PHE A 359 -15.25 -2.14 -13.45
CA PHE A 359 -16.14 -1.93 -14.59
C PHE A 359 -16.73 -3.24 -15.15
N PHE A 360 -15.91 -4.30 -15.17
CA PHE A 360 -16.33 -5.64 -15.64
C PHE A 360 -17.09 -6.46 -14.59
N GLY A 361 -17.47 -5.86 -13.46
CA GLY A 361 -18.26 -6.50 -12.41
C GLY A 361 -17.41 -7.26 -11.38
N LEU A 362 -18.05 -8.20 -10.68
CA LEU A 362 -17.42 -8.98 -9.62
C LEU A 362 -16.59 -10.14 -10.18
N PRO A 363 -15.45 -10.49 -9.56
CA PRO A 363 -14.57 -11.53 -10.04
C PRO A 363 -15.07 -12.93 -9.62
N TYR A 364 -16.20 -13.38 -10.17
CA TYR A 364 -16.83 -14.66 -9.80
C TYR A 364 -15.90 -15.87 -9.90
N ALA A 365 -15.01 -15.91 -10.90
CA ALA A 365 -14.01 -16.97 -11.01
C ALA A 365 -13.10 -17.03 -9.78
N LEU A 366 -12.56 -15.89 -9.34
CA LEU A 366 -11.74 -15.81 -8.13
C LEU A 366 -12.54 -16.17 -6.87
N MET A 367 -13.80 -15.74 -6.78
CA MET A 367 -14.67 -16.09 -5.64
C MET A 367 -14.88 -17.61 -5.54
N GLN A 368 -15.11 -18.29 -6.66
CA GLN A 368 -15.25 -19.74 -6.70
C GLN A 368 -13.93 -20.45 -6.38
N THR A 369 -12.80 -19.91 -6.84
CA THR A 369 -11.48 -20.44 -6.46
C THR A 369 -11.20 -20.29 -4.97
N ASP A 370 -11.56 -19.15 -4.36
CA ASP A 370 -11.40 -18.92 -2.92
C ASP A 370 -12.28 -19.87 -2.09
N GLU A 371 -13.51 -20.13 -2.54
CA GLU A 371 -14.44 -21.08 -1.92
C GLU A 371 -13.93 -22.53 -2.02
N TRP A 372 -13.49 -22.94 -3.20
CA TRP A 372 -12.84 -24.24 -3.39
C TRP A 372 -11.62 -24.38 -2.49
N LEU A 373 -10.74 -23.38 -2.47
CA LEU A 373 -9.51 -23.41 -1.68
C LEU A 373 -9.81 -23.48 -0.18
N TYR A 374 -10.85 -22.79 0.29
CA TYR A 374 -11.28 -22.88 1.68
C TYR A 374 -11.64 -24.33 2.06
N HIS A 375 -12.55 -24.96 1.31
CA HIS A 375 -12.94 -26.35 1.58
C HIS A 375 -11.78 -27.34 1.41
N PHE A 376 -10.93 -27.08 0.42
CA PHE A 376 -9.71 -27.83 0.18
C PHE A 376 -8.78 -27.82 1.40
N LEU A 377 -8.43 -26.63 1.92
CA LEU A 377 -7.54 -26.50 3.07
C LEU A 377 -8.18 -27.06 4.35
N GLN A 378 -9.49 -26.93 4.53
CA GLN A 378 -10.19 -27.57 5.66
C GLN A 378 -10.05 -29.10 5.63
N HIS A 379 -10.15 -29.71 4.46
CA HIS A 379 -9.99 -31.16 4.28
C HIS A 379 -8.58 -31.63 4.63
N TYR A 380 -7.56 -30.84 4.27
CA TYR A 380 -6.16 -31.18 4.49
C TYR A 380 -5.64 -30.81 5.88
N LEU A 381 -6.21 -29.82 6.56
CA LEU A 381 -5.77 -29.38 7.88
C LEU A 381 -5.48 -30.53 8.89
N PRO A 382 -6.35 -31.53 9.09
CA PRO A 382 -6.06 -32.64 10.02
C PRO A 382 -4.93 -33.57 9.56
N GLN A 383 -4.55 -33.52 8.29
CA GLN A 383 -3.51 -34.38 7.67
C GLN A 383 -2.11 -33.74 7.76
N ILE A 384 -2.01 -32.46 8.15
CA ILE A 384 -0.75 -31.75 8.26
C ILE A 384 0.00 -32.19 9.52
N LYS A 385 1.21 -32.75 9.31
CA LYS A 385 2.04 -33.34 10.37
C LYS A 385 2.81 -32.29 11.17
N LYS A 386 3.36 -31.28 10.49
CA LYS A 386 4.17 -30.22 11.10
C LYS A 386 3.29 -29.14 11.73
N GLU A 387 3.64 -28.71 12.94
CA GLU A 387 2.90 -27.64 13.63
C GLU A 387 2.96 -26.32 12.86
N ALA A 388 4.12 -25.96 12.30
CA ALA A 388 4.26 -24.78 11.45
C ALA A 388 3.24 -24.78 10.30
N GLY A 389 3.14 -25.89 9.56
CA GLY A 389 2.16 -26.05 8.48
C GLY A 389 0.71 -25.98 8.96
N ARG A 390 0.39 -26.49 10.17
CA ARG A 390 -0.96 -26.36 10.75
C ARG A 390 -1.30 -24.90 11.04
N GLN A 391 -0.36 -24.13 11.59
CA GLN A 391 -0.54 -22.70 11.87
C GLN A 391 -0.69 -21.88 10.59
N VAL A 392 0.13 -22.19 9.57
CA VAL A 392 0.00 -21.62 8.22
C VAL A 392 -1.40 -21.88 7.65
N CYS A 393 -1.84 -23.13 7.65
CA CYS A 393 -3.14 -23.52 7.08
C CYS A 393 -4.32 -22.87 7.82
N LYS A 394 -4.28 -22.81 9.16
CA LYS A 394 -5.30 -22.11 9.97
C LYS A 394 -5.38 -20.62 9.63
N ASP A 395 -4.24 -19.94 9.53
CA ASP A 395 -4.20 -18.51 9.19
C ASP A 395 -4.66 -18.24 7.74
N MET A 396 -4.33 -19.13 6.80
CA MET A 396 -4.87 -19.10 5.43
C MET A 396 -6.40 -19.27 5.42
N LEU A 397 -6.95 -20.23 6.17
CA LEU A 397 -8.39 -20.46 6.30
C LEU A 397 -9.11 -19.23 6.89
N LEU A 398 -8.53 -18.61 7.92
CA LEU A 398 -9.07 -17.39 8.52
C LEU A 398 -9.07 -16.22 7.53
N SER A 399 -8.00 -16.06 6.76
CA SER A 399 -7.92 -15.07 5.68
C SER A 399 -8.95 -15.32 4.57
N LEU A 400 -9.15 -16.58 4.17
CA LEU A 400 -10.16 -16.96 3.16
C LEU A 400 -11.58 -16.70 3.65
N ARG A 401 -11.87 -16.94 4.93
CA ARG A 401 -13.16 -16.55 5.53
C ARG A 401 -13.38 -15.05 5.45
N GLN A 402 -12.40 -14.24 5.83
CA GLN A 402 -12.49 -12.77 5.71
C GLN A 402 -12.74 -12.34 4.26
N LYS A 403 -11.98 -12.91 3.30
CA LYS A 403 -12.10 -12.60 1.87
C LYS A 403 -13.49 -12.95 1.33
N ARG A 404 -14.01 -14.14 1.64
CA ARG A 404 -15.34 -14.61 1.22
C ARG A 404 -16.46 -13.75 1.80
N LEU A 405 -16.35 -13.36 3.07
CA LEU A 405 -17.32 -12.46 3.72
C LEU A 405 -17.34 -11.08 3.05
N ALA A 406 -16.16 -10.50 2.79
CA ALA A 406 -16.06 -9.22 2.10
C ALA A 406 -16.64 -9.28 0.67
N GLN A 407 -16.33 -10.33 -0.10
CA GLN A 407 -16.87 -10.52 -1.46
C GLN A 407 -18.39 -10.73 -1.45
N SER A 408 -18.90 -11.53 -0.52
CA SER A 408 -20.34 -11.79 -0.38
C SER A 408 -21.10 -10.53 0.02
N LEU A 409 -20.54 -9.75 0.96
CA LEU A 409 -21.13 -8.48 1.38
C LEU A 409 -21.16 -7.49 0.22
N LYS A 410 -20.03 -7.33 -0.47
CA LYS A 410 -19.91 -6.47 -1.65
C LYS A 410 -20.93 -6.85 -2.72
N LYS A 411 -21.11 -8.15 -3.00
CA LYS A 411 -22.14 -8.64 -3.91
C LYS A 411 -23.54 -8.19 -3.51
N LEU A 412 -23.92 -8.38 -2.23
CA LEU A 412 -25.25 -7.96 -1.75
C LEU A 412 -25.45 -6.45 -1.83
N PHE A 413 -24.40 -5.66 -1.58
CA PHE A 413 -24.43 -4.21 -1.75
C PHE A 413 -24.70 -3.82 -3.20
N HIS A 414 -23.95 -4.37 -4.16
CA HIS A 414 -24.18 -4.06 -5.59
C HIS A 414 -25.51 -4.58 -6.12
N ASP A 415 -25.94 -5.78 -5.72
CA ASP A 415 -27.26 -6.28 -6.07
C ASP A 415 -28.38 -5.37 -5.53
N SER A 416 -28.16 -4.75 -4.35
CA SER A 416 -29.09 -3.79 -3.75
C SER A 416 -29.08 -2.44 -4.46
N LEU A 417 -27.92 -1.95 -4.90
CA LEU A 417 -27.79 -0.73 -5.70
C LEU A 417 -28.45 -0.87 -7.08
N ASP A 418 -28.35 -2.05 -7.71
CA ASP A 418 -28.90 -2.29 -9.04
C ASP A 418 -30.39 -2.63 -9.02
N ARG A 419 -30.88 -3.34 -7.98
CA ARG A 419 -32.22 -3.97 -7.96
C ARG A 419 -33.06 -3.64 -6.72
N GLY A 420 -32.60 -2.71 -5.89
CA GLY A 420 -33.22 -2.36 -4.61
C GLY A 420 -32.89 -3.32 -3.47
N LEU A 421 -32.94 -2.81 -2.24
CA LEU A 421 -32.70 -3.59 -1.03
C LEU A 421 -33.94 -4.36 -0.59
N SER A 422 -34.07 -5.62 -1.04
CA SER A 422 -35.15 -6.51 -0.60
C SER A 422 -34.98 -6.95 0.87
N ALA A 423 -36.06 -7.44 1.48
CA ALA A 423 -36.00 -8.01 2.83
C ALA A 423 -35.00 -9.19 2.93
N GLU A 424 -34.91 -10.01 1.88
CA GLU A 424 -33.96 -11.12 1.79
C GLU A 424 -32.50 -10.64 1.75
N ARG A 425 -32.19 -9.63 0.91
CA ARG A 425 -30.83 -9.04 0.84
C ARG A 425 -30.45 -8.40 2.18
N ARG A 426 -31.37 -7.68 2.81
CA ARG A 426 -31.18 -7.07 4.14
C ARG A 426 -30.85 -8.13 5.19
N ALA A 427 -31.61 -9.23 5.22
CA ALA A 427 -31.33 -10.34 6.12
C ALA A 427 -29.97 -11.00 5.81
N GLY A 428 -29.62 -11.16 4.53
CA GLY A 428 -28.31 -11.65 4.09
C GLY A 428 -27.15 -10.79 4.59
N ILE A 429 -27.26 -9.47 4.44
CA ILE A 429 -26.24 -8.51 4.93
C ILE A 429 -26.08 -8.62 6.45
N LYS A 430 -27.17 -8.64 7.20
CA LYS A 430 -27.14 -8.76 8.67
C LYS A 430 -26.52 -10.09 9.14
N ARG A 431 -26.74 -11.19 8.42
CA ARG A 431 -26.06 -12.47 8.72
C ARG A 431 -24.55 -12.36 8.54
N ILE A 432 -24.10 -11.75 7.45
CA ILE A 432 -22.67 -11.54 7.21
C ILE A 432 -22.04 -10.65 8.29
N PHE A 433 -22.75 -9.65 8.81
CA PHE A 433 -22.27 -8.84 9.93
C PHE A 433 -21.97 -9.67 11.18
N VAL A 434 -22.86 -10.62 11.52
CA VAL A 434 -22.64 -11.56 12.64
C VAL A 434 -21.40 -12.43 12.38
N GLU A 435 -21.22 -12.94 11.16
CA GLU A 435 -20.06 -13.75 10.81
C GLU A 435 -18.74 -12.96 10.84
N ILE A 436 -18.76 -11.69 10.42
CA ILE A 436 -17.61 -10.78 10.54
C ILE A 436 -17.22 -10.59 12.00
N GLU A 437 -18.21 -10.38 12.89
CA GLU A 437 -17.97 -10.22 14.32
C GLU A 437 -17.35 -11.49 14.95
N GLN A 438 -17.80 -12.67 14.53
CA GLN A 438 -17.21 -13.96 14.95
C GLN A 438 -15.76 -14.10 14.50
N VAL A 439 -15.45 -13.73 13.25
CA VAL A 439 -14.08 -13.75 12.73
C VAL A 439 -13.19 -12.76 13.48
N LEU A 440 -13.70 -11.58 13.83
CA LEU A 440 -12.97 -10.62 14.66
C LEU A 440 -12.69 -11.20 16.06
N ALA A 441 -13.67 -11.85 16.70
CA ALA A 441 -13.45 -12.50 17.99
C ALA A 441 -12.39 -13.61 17.94
N GLU A 442 -12.34 -14.37 16.84
CA GLU A 442 -11.30 -15.38 16.62
C GLU A 442 -9.91 -14.74 16.46
N LEU A 443 -9.81 -13.65 15.69
CA LEU A 443 -8.57 -12.89 15.53
C LEU A 443 -8.09 -12.23 16.81
N GLU A 444 -9.02 -11.74 17.65
CA GLU A 444 -8.72 -11.21 18.99
C GLU A 444 -8.04 -12.28 19.86
N ASN A 445 -8.58 -13.52 19.84
CA ASN A 445 -8.00 -14.64 20.59
C ASN A 445 -6.64 -15.10 20.02
N GLU A 446 -6.49 -15.12 18.69
CA GLU A 446 -5.24 -15.47 18.01
C GLU A 446 -4.14 -14.45 18.29
N TRP A 447 -4.48 -13.17 18.46
CA TRP A 447 -3.52 -12.13 18.82
C TRP A 447 -2.84 -12.42 20.16
N GLU A 448 -3.59 -12.80 21.19
CA GLU A 448 -3.01 -13.11 22.50
C GLU A 448 -2.03 -14.29 22.45
N GLN A 449 -2.27 -15.25 21.54
CA GLN A 449 -1.40 -16.40 21.34
C GLN A 449 -0.15 -16.05 20.53
N LYS A 450 -0.30 -15.26 19.46
CA LYS A 450 0.78 -14.96 18.50
C LYS A 450 1.60 -13.73 18.88
N ARG A 451 1.02 -12.80 19.61
CA ARG A 451 1.59 -11.51 20.03
C ARG A 451 1.41 -11.27 21.53
N PRO A 452 1.82 -12.23 22.39
CA PRO A 452 1.60 -12.12 23.82
C PRO A 452 2.24 -10.85 24.38
N GLY A 453 1.44 -10.07 25.11
CA GLY A 453 1.88 -8.82 25.74
C GLY A 453 1.98 -7.60 24.83
N ILE A 454 1.71 -7.74 23.52
CA ILE A 454 1.63 -6.57 22.63
C ILE A 454 0.26 -5.94 22.75
N VAL A 455 0.22 -4.69 23.24
CA VAL A 455 -0.99 -3.91 23.42
C VAL A 455 -0.90 -2.56 22.68
N PRO A 456 -2.04 -2.02 22.20
CA PRO A 456 -3.37 -2.63 22.19
C PRO A 456 -3.51 -3.73 21.13
N ASN A 457 -4.46 -4.65 21.36
CA ASN A 457 -4.88 -5.63 20.37
C ASN A 457 -5.60 -4.91 19.22
N SER A 458 -4.97 -4.90 18.03
CA SER A 458 -5.47 -4.11 16.89
C SER A 458 -6.84 -4.56 16.40
N PHE A 459 -7.20 -5.84 16.56
CA PHE A 459 -8.53 -6.33 16.17
C PHE A 459 -9.62 -5.81 17.11
N THR A 460 -9.33 -5.75 18.41
CA THR A 460 -10.23 -5.15 19.40
C THR A 460 -10.42 -3.66 19.15
N GLU A 461 -9.36 -2.92 18.83
CA GLU A 461 -9.45 -1.48 18.54
C GLU A 461 -10.40 -1.18 17.37
N ILE A 462 -10.34 -1.97 16.30
CA ILE A 462 -11.12 -1.69 15.09
C ILE A 462 -12.55 -2.23 15.15
N LYS A 463 -12.84 -3.21 16.01
CA LYS A 463 -14.09 -4.00 15.97
C LYS A 463 -15.33 -3.12 16.06
N ALA A 464 -15.44 -2.31 17.11
CA ALA A 464 -16.61 -1.46 17.33
C ALA A 464 -16.82 -0.47 16.18
N GLY A 465 -15.76 0.24 15.79
CA GLY A 465 -15.83 1.23 14.71
C GLY A 465 -16.10 0.62 13.33
N LEU A 466 -15.63 -0.60 13.07
CA LEU A 466 -15.94 -1.32 11.84
C LEU A 466 -17.42 -1.72 11.80
N MET A 467 -17.96 -2.28 12.89
CA MET A 467 -19.37 -2.68 12.94
C MET A 467 -20.32 -1.48 12.85
N GLU A 468 -19.99 -0.35 13.49
CA GLU A 468 -20.74 0.90 13.36
C GLU A 468 -20.77 1.40 11.90
N LYS A 469 -19.61 1.43 11.23
CA LYS A 469 -19.51 1.82 9.82
C LYS A 469 -20.32 0.89 8.90
N LEU A 470 -20.28 -0.42 9.15
CA LEU A 470 -21.07 -1.39 8.39
C LEU A 470 -22.57 -1.16 8.56
N SER A 471 -23.03 -0.87 9.78
CA SER A 471 -24.43 -0.50 10.03
C SER A 471 -24.83 0.76 9.27
N LYS A 472 -24.02 1.82 9.35
CA LYS A 472 -24.26 3.09 8.64
C LYS A 472 -24.31 2.90 7.12
N ASN A 473 -23.47 2.01 6.58
CA ASN A 473 -23.45 1.68 5.15
C ASN A 473 -24.75 0.96 4.73
N LEU A 474 -25.29 0.07 5.58
CA LEU A 474 -26.60 -0.54 5.35
C LEU A 474 -27.72 0.51 5.41
N ASP A 475 -27.69 1.43 6.37
CA ASP A 475 -28.67 2.52 6.46
C ASP A 475 -28.65 3.41 5.21
N SER A 476 -27.47 3.62 4.63
CA SER A 476 -27.30 4.37 3.39
C SER A 476 -27.99 3.67 2.20
N LEU A 477 -27.92 2.33 2.11
CA LEU A 477 -28.68 1.57 1.10
C LEU A 477 -30.21 1.68 1.29
N GLU A 478 -30.67 1.87 2.53
CA GLU A 478 -32.10 1.98 2.85
C GLU A 478 -32.66 3.37 2.55
N GLN A 479 -31.87 4.41 2.78
CA GLN A 479 -32.39 5.77 2.93
C GLN A 479 -31.82 6.78 1.94
N CYS A 480 -30.74 6.47 1.21
CA CYS A 480 -30.08 7.47 0.36
C CYS A 480 -30.50 7.38 -1.11
N ALA A 481 -30.37 8.52 -1.79
CA ALA A 481 -30.20 8.54 -3.24
C ALA A 481 -28.72 8.32 -3.56
N PHE A 482 -28.40 7.91 -4.79
CA PHE A 482 -27.04 7.56 -5.19
C PHE A 482 -26.61 8.27 -6.45
N LEU A 483 -25.41 8.86 -6.42
CA LEU A 483 -24.67 9.23 -7.62
C LEU A 483 -23.82 8.03 -8.03
N ARG A 484 -24.17 7.42 -9.16
CA ARG A 484 -23.29 6.47 -9.85
C ARG A 484 -22.32 7.27 -10.71
N LEU A 485 -21.04 7.12 -10.44
CA LEU A 485 -19.95 7.77 -11.14
C LEU A 485 -19.04 6.71 -11.77
N ARG A 486 -18.86 6.76 -13.08
CA ARG A 486 -17.87 5.94 -13.79
C ARG A 486 -16.56 6.71 -13.90
N CYS A 487 -15.47 6.07 -13.53
CA CYS A 487 -14.15 6.66 -13.42
C CYS A 487 -13.14 5.87 -14.25
N CYS A 488 -12.13 6.58 -14.75
CA CYS A 488 -10.89 6.04 -15.30
C CYS A 488 -9.71 6.64 -14.54
N ALA A 489 -8.93 5.82 -13.86
CA ALA A 489 -7.72 6.23 -13.13
C ALA A 489 -6.53 5.32 -13.50
N PRO A 490 -5.82 5.63 -14.60
CA PRO A 490 -4.63 4.90 -15.01
C PRO A 490 -3.48 5.03 -14.00
N ASP A 491 -3.30 6.22 -13.40
CA ASP A 491 -2.36 6.44 -12.29
C ASP A 491 -3.11 6.30 -10.95
N GLN A 492 -2.68 5.33 -10.14
CA GLN A 492 -3.37 4.96 -8.89
C GLN A 492 -2.60 5.38 -7.63
N PHE A 493 -1.32 5.70 -7.77
CA PHE A 493 -0.46 6.11 -6.67
C PHE A 493 -0.73 7.58 -6.33
N ILE A 494 -0.81 8.43 -7.35
CA ILE A 494 -0.95 9.89 -7.18
C ILE A 494 -2.38 10.33 -7.46
N VAL A 495 -3.12 10.62 -6.39
CA VAL A 495 -4.59 10.72 -6.44
C VAL A 495 -5.04 11.85 -5.47
N GLN A 496 -5.40 13.03 -6.00
CA GLN A 496 -5.97 14.19 -5.25
C GLN A 496 -7.51 14.15 -5.02
N PRO A 497 -8.08 14.69 -3.93
CA PRO A 497 -9.52 14.56 -3.67
C PRO A 497 -10.43 15.19 -4.75
N VAL A 498 -11.52 14.51 -5.12
CA VAL A 498 -12.60 15.09 -5.95
C VAL A 498 -13.66 15.68 -5.04
N SER A 499 -14.07 16.93 -5.29
CA SER A 499 -15.28 17.50 -4.71
C SER A 499 -16.43 17.45 -5.71
N ILE A 500 -17.60 16.97 -5.29
CA ILE A 500 -18.81 16.91 -6.13
C ILE A 500 -19.94 17.67 -5.45
N PHE A 501 -20.62 18.50 -6.24
CA PHE A 501 -21.75 19.31 -5.80
C PHE A 501 -22.97 19.03 -6.66
N LEU A 502 -24.14 19.02 -6.04
CA LEU A 502 -25.43 18.89 -6.68
C LEU A 502 -26.19 20.21 -6.54
N CYS A 503 -26.68 20.75 -7.66
CA CYS A 503 -27.57 21.91 -7.67
C CYS A 503 -29.02 21.44 -7.54
N CYS A 504 -29.73 21.91 -6.53
CA CYS A 504 -31.16 21.69 -6.34
C CYS A 504 -31.84 23.01 -5.98
N ASP A 505 -32.94 23.33 -6.65
CA ASP A 505 -33.66 24.59 -6.46
C ASP A 505 -32.71 25.80 -6.52
N SER A 506 -31.80 25.80 -7.51
CA SER A 506 -30.74 26.80 -7.69
C SER A 506 -29.70 26.93 -6.56
N LEU A 507 -29.66 26.00 -5.60
CA LEU A 507 -28.69 25.96 -4.49
C LEU A 507 -27.69 24.81 -4.66
N TRP A 508 -26.40 25.11 -4.43
CA TRP A 508 -25.33 24.11 -4.51
C TRP A 508 -25.09 23.40 -3.18
N HIS A 509 -25.20 22.08 -3.19
CA HIS A 509 -24.94 21.21 -2.04
C HIS A 509 -23.72 20.34 -2.30
N LYS A 510 -22.72 20.38 -1.41
CA LYS A 510 -21.59 19.45 -1.49
C LYS A 510 -22.05 18.05 -1.06
N ILE A 511 -21.93 17.08 -1.96
CA ILE A 511 -22.36 15.70 -1.70
C ILE A 511 -21.18 14.72 -1.55
N PHE A 512 -19.98 15.12 -1.96
CA PHE A 512 -18.80 14.25 -1.89
C PHE A 512 -17.49 15.06 -1.80
N GLN A 513 -16.53 14.54 -1.03
CA GLN A 513 -15.14 15.01 -1.05
C GLN A 513 -14.17 13.92 -0.58
N GLU A 514 -13.70 13.07 -1.49
CA GLU A 514 -12.67 12.06 -1.18
C GLU A 514 -11.83 11.71 -2.41
N ASN A 515 -10.82 10.86 -2.21
CA ASN A 515 -10.06 10.23 -3.28
C ASN A 515 -10.86 9.11 -3.94
N LEU A 516 -10.84 9.05 -5.27
CA LEU A 516 -11.44 7.97 -6.04
C LEU A 516 -10.34 7.01 -6.50
N LYS A 517 -10.39 5.76 -6.02
CA LYS A 517 -9.46 4.69 -6.41
C LYS A 517 -10.22 3.41 -6.80
N PRO A 518 -9.77 2.66 -7.82
CA PRO A 518 -10.30 1.34 -8.14
C PRO A 518 -10.00 0.34 -7.01
N ASP A 519 -10.72 -0.78 -7.00
CA ASP A 519 -10.54 -1.86 -6.02
C ASP A 519 -9.19 -2.57 -6.13
N SER A 520 -8.66 -2.65 -7.35
CA SER A 520 -7.37 -3.23 -7.65
C SER A 520 -6.56 -2.36 -8.60
N SER A 521 -5.24 -2.54 -8.55
CA SER A 521 -4.29 -1.97 -9.51
C SER A 521 -4.32 -2.60 -10.90
N GLU A 522 -5.19 -3.59 -11.10
CA GLU A 522 -5.31 -4.32 -12.36
C GLU A 522 -6.31 -3.68 -13.33
N THR A 523 -7.09 -2.69 -12.87
CA THR A 523 -8.02 -1.95 -13.72
C THR A 523 -7.95 -0.45 -13.45
N ALA A 524 -7.96 0.34 -14.53
CA ALA A 524 -8.15 1.78 -14.47
C ALA A 524 -9.64 2.17 -14.45
N LEU A 525 -10.52 1.33 -15.02
CA LEU A 525 -11.95 1.59 -15.14
C LEU A 525 -12.74 0.98 -13.97
N PHE A 526 -13.52 1.80 -13.30
CA PHE A 526 -14.35 1.39 -12.17
C PHE A 526 -15.57 2.30 -11.99
N GLU A 527 -16.50 1.85 -11.16
CA GLU A 527 -17.69 2.62 -10.77
C GLU A 527 -17.65 2.92 -9.27
N ARG A 528 -18.10 4.11 -8.91
CA ARG A 528 -18.32 4.57 -7.54
C ARG A 528 -19.80 4.90 -7.35
N PHE A 529 -20.38 4.48 -6.24
CA PHE A 529 -21.73 4.83 -5.82
C PHE A 529 -21.63 5.74 -4.60
N ILE A 530 -22.11 6.97 -4.72
CA ILE A 530 -21.95 7.99 -3.68
C ILE A 530 -23.34 8.26 -3.07
N PRO A 531 -23.57 7.89 -1.80
CA PRO A 531 -24.83 8.17 -1.14
C PRO A 531 -25.00 9.67 -0.89
N PHE A 532 -26.19 10.20 -1.11
CA PHE A 532 -26.57 11.57 -0.74
C PHE A 532 -28.01 11.64 -0.22
N LYS A 533 -28.36 12.76 0.42
CA LYS A 533 -29.68 12.98 1.04
C LYS A 533 -30.78 13.04 -0.05
N PRO A 534 -31.83 12.19 0.01
CA PRO A 534 -32.90 12.21 -0.98
C PRO A 534 -33.74 13.49 -0.99
N SER A 535 -33.72 14.27 0.10
CA SER A 535 -34.43 15.56 0.20
C SER A 535 -33.98 16.60 -0.83
N LEU A 536 -32.90 16.33 -1.56
CA LEU A 536 -32.46 17.09 -2.72
C LEU A 536 -33.28 16.67 -3.95
N GLU A 537 -34.57 17.01 -4.00
CA GLU A 537 -35.56 16.37 -4.88
C GLU A 537 -35.56 16.82 -6.35
N ARG A 538 -35.03 18.02 -6.65
CA ARG A 538 -35.05 18.63 -7.99
C ARG A 538 -33.63 18.89 -8.49
N PRO A 539 -32.91 17.85 -8.91
CA PRO A 539 -31.54 18.01 -9.38
C PRO A 539 -31.51 18.72 -10.73
N GLU A 540 -30.81 19.85 -10.78
CA GLU A 540 -30.69 20.70 -11.98
C GLU A 540 -29.32 20.52 -12.66
N ALA A 541 -28.26 20.37 -11.87
CA ALA A 541 -26.90 20.28 -12.38
C ALA A 541 -25.94 19.55 -11.41
N LEU A 542 -24.90 18.93 -11.95
CA LEU A 542 -23.74 18.42 -11.21
C LEU A 542 -22.53 19.30 -11.48
N ARG A 543 -21.77 19.61 -10.42
CA ARG A 543 -20.46 20.26 -10.53
C ARG A 543 -19.37 19.37 -9.96
N PHE A 544 -18.39 19.06 -10.79
CA PHE A 544 -17.17 18.37 -10.40
C PHE A 544 -16.05 19.38 -10.22
N GLU A 545 -15.26 19.21 -9.17
CA GLU A 545 -14.11 20.06 -8.88
C GLU A 545 -12.92 19.18 -8.48
N LEU A 546 -11.85 19.29 -9.25
CA LEU A 546 -10.59 18.57 -9.07
C LEU A 546 -9.44 19.58 -9.05
N SER A 547 -8.36 19.26 -8.33
CA SER A 547 -7.10 20.01 -8.40
C SER A 547 -6.11 19.36 -9.39
N GLY A 548 -5.12 20.12 -9.85
CA GLY A 548 -4.47 19.92 -11.15
C GLY A 548 -3.34 18.89 -11.25
N LEU A 549 -3.28 17.89 -10.38
CA LEU A 549 -2.47 16.71 -10.66
C LEU A 549 -3.23 15.77 -11.61
N GLY A 550 -2.72 15.73 -12.84
CA GLY A 550 -3.25 15.03 -14.00
C GLY A 550 -3.46 13.53 -13.81
N GLY A 551 -4.27 12.94 -14.69
CA GLY A 551 -4.45 11.49 -14.80
C GLY A 551 -5.85 10.96 -14.50
N ARG A 552 -6.83 11.82 -14.17
CA ARG A 552 -8.19 11.34 -13.86
C ARG A 552 -9.19 11.61 -14.96
N GLY A 553 -9.74 10.50 -15.45
CA GLY A 553 -10.92 10.47 -16.27
C GLY A 553 -12.18 10.31 -15.43
N LEU A 554 -13.16 11.17 -15.65
CA LEU A 554 -14.54 10.84 -15.34
C LEU A 554 -15.24 10.50 -16.64
N CYS A 555 -15.89 9.33 -16.69
CA CYS A 555 -16.54 8.83 -17.89
C CYS A 555 -18.02 9.21 -17.93
N TYR A 556 -18.72 9.07 -16.81
CA TYR A 556 -20.18 9.22 -16.80
C TYR A 556 -20.72 9.42 -15.38
N ALA A 557 -21.83 10.13 -15.26
CA ALA A 557 -22.53 10.36 -14.00
C ALA A 557 -24.02 10.08 -14.15
N GLU A 558 -24.66 9.54 -13.12
CA GLU A 558 -26.09 9.23 -13.10
C GLU A 558 -26.61 9.33 -11.66
N LEU A 559 -27.69 10.09 -11.44
CA LEU A 559 -28.36 10.14 -10.14
C LEU A 559 -29.53 9.15 -10.12
N ARG A 560 -29.65 8.39 -9.04
CA ARG A 560 -30.73 7.42 -8.82
C ARG A 560 -31.41 7.72 -7.50
N TYR A 561 -32.71 8.00 -7.55
CA TYR A 561 -33.53 8.26 -6.36
C TYR A 561 -34.29 6.99 -5.92
N PRO A 562 -34.62 6.87 -4.62
CA PRO A 562 -35.37 5.73 -4.08
C PRO A 562 -36.76 5.53 -4.72
N ASP A 563 -37.35 6.60 -5.25
CA ASP A 563 -38.66 6.58 -5.93
C ASP A 563 -38.58 6.11 -7.40
N GLY A 564 -37.39 5.74 -7.89
CA GLY A 564 -37.16 5.25 -9.24
C GLY A 564 -36.78 6.33 -10.27
N ARG A 565 -36.81 7.62 -9.89
CA ARG A 565 -36.34 8.69 -10.79
C ARG A 565 -34.86 8.57 -11.06
N VAL A 566 -34.48 8.78 -12.32
CA VAL A 566 -33.09 8.76 -12.78
C VAL A 566 -32.79 10.06 -13.51
N PHE A 567 -31.73 10.74 -13.11
CA PHE A 567 -31.26 11.95 -13.78
C PHE A 567 -29.90 11.71 -14.41
N VAL A 568 -29.75 12.18 -15.64
CA VAL A 568 -28.56 11.97 -16.46
C VAL A 568 -28.07 13.31 -17.02
N PRO A 569 -26.78 13.43 -17.36
CA PRO A 569 -26.24 14.59 -18.05
C PRO A 569 -27.03 14.91 -19.32
N GLU A 570 -27.33 16.19 -19.51
CA GLU A 570 -27.98 16.72 -20.71
C GLU A 570 -27.00 17.50 -21.58
N ALA A 571 -26.25 18.43 -20.98
CA ALA A 571 -25.28 19.25 -21.67
C ALA A 571 -24.14 19.69 -20.73
N VAL A 572 -23.00 20.06 -21.32
CA VAL A 572 -21.93 20.77 -20.62
C VAL A 572 -22.33 22.23 -20.49
N SER A 573 -22.63 22.67 -19.27
CA SER A 573 -23.09 24.04 -19.00
C SER A 573 -21.93 25.02 -18.77
N ALA A 574 -20.83 24.55 -18.18
CA ALA A 574 -19.65 25.37 -17.96
C ALA A 574 -18.39 24.51 -17.72
N VAL A 575 -17.25 25.05 -18.11
CA VAL A 575 -15.91 24.50 -17.82
C VAL A 575 -15.05 25.60 -17.21
N GLY A 576 -14.31 25.28 -16.17
CA GLY A 576 -13.31 26.15 -15.56
C GLY A 576 -11.96 25.43 -15.45
N GLY A 577 -10.86 26.15 -15.68
CA GLY A 577 -9.53 25.55 -15.71
C GLY A 577 -9.32 24.68 -16.96
N ILE A 578 -8.76 23.48 -16.79
CA ILE A 578 -8.40 22.56 -17.87
C ILE A 578 -9.27 21.31 -17.71
N VAL A 579 -10.21 21.14 -18.63
CA VAL A 579 -10.97 19.89 -18.79
C VAL A 579 -10.95 19.52 -20.27
N GLU A 580 -10.24 18.46 -20.63
CA GLU A 580 -10.19 17.98 -22.01
C GLU A 580 -11.32 16.99 -22.25
N HIS A 581 -12.00 17.13 -23.39
CA HIS A 581 -13.16 16.33 -23.78
C HIS A 581 -14.31 16.27 -22.75
N PRO A 582 -14.77 17.42 -22.21
CA PRO A 582 -15.88 17.44 -21.24
C PRO A 582 -17.17 16.79 -21.78
N GLU A 583 -17.35 16.78 -23.10
CA GLU A 583 -18.47 16.14 -23.79
C GLU A 583 -18.54 14.62 -23.57
N HIS A 584 -17.41 13.95 -23.28
CA HIS A 584 -17.40 12.51 -23.03
C HIS A 584 -18.23 12.11 -21.80
N MET A 585 -18.49 13.04 -20.88
CA MET A 585 -19.35 12.77 -19.72
C MET A 585 -20.86 12.79 -20.03
N LEU A 586 -21.26 13.13 -21.25
CA LEU A 586 -22.68 13.17 -21.65
C LEU A 586 -23.23 11.80 -22.02
N ASP A 587 -22.37 10.90 -22.50
CA ASP A 587 -22.74 9.57 -22.93
C ASP A 587 -22.30 8.51 -21.91
N ASN A 588 -23.09 7.44 -21.80
CA ASN A 588 -22.81 6.33 -20.87
C ASN A 588 -21.82 5.33 -21.49
N ASP A 589 -20.63 5.77 -21.88
CA ASP A 589 -19.59 4.93 -22.47
C ASP A 589 -18.29 4.94 -21.63
N VAL A 590 -17.18 4.53 -22.24
CA VAL A 590 -15.86 4.47 -21.59
C VAL A 590 -14.92 5.56 -22.09
N ASN A 591 -15.38 6.50 -22.91
CA ASN A 591 -14.65 7.74 -23.14
C ASN A 591 -14.65 8.55 -21.84
N TRP A 592 -13.64 9.38 -21.61
CA TRP A 592 -13.58 10.17 -20.38
C TRP A 592 -13.12 11.59 -20.62
N ALA A 593 -13.65 12.48 -19.78
CA ALA A 593 -13.17 13.85 -19.64
C ALA A 593 -11.95 13.86 -18.72
N TRP A 594 -10.86 14.48 -19.17
CA TRP A 594 -9.63 14.61 -18.40
C TRP A 594 -9.65 15.92 -17.62
N PHE A 595 -9.53 15.84 -16.30
CA PHE A 595 -9.38 17.03 -15.47
C PHE A 595 -7.90 17.31 -15.24
N GLY A 596 -7.44 18.47 -15.71
CA GLY A 596 -6.02 18.84 -15.73
C GLY A 596 -5.28 18.31 -16.95
N LYS A 597 -3.95 18.38 -16.91
CA LYS A 597 -3.08 17.85 -17.96
C LYS A 597 -3.12 16.32 -17.96
N GLN A 598 -2.91 15.69 -19.12
CA GLN A 598 -2.78 14.23 -19.19
C GLN A 598 -1.50 13.73 -18.53
N SER A 599 -0.40 14.49 -18.63
CA SER A 599 0.87 14.16 -17.96
C SER A 599 0.79 14.48 -16.47
N SER A 600 0.75 13.44 -15.63
CA SER A 600 0.92 13.55 -14.19
C SER A 600 2.26 14.22 -13.86
N LYS A 601 3.30 13.91 -14.65
CA LYS A 601 4.66 14.45 -14.48
C LYS A 601 4.72 15.97 -14.64
N GLU A 602 4.12 16.51 -15.71
CA GLU A 602 4.07 17.97 -15.94
C GLU A 602 3.40 18.70 -14.77
N ALA A 603 2.29 18.13 -14.27
CA ALA A 603 1.58 18.69 -13.14
C ALA A 603 2.37 18.61 -11.82
N PHE A 604 3.10 17.52 -11.58
CA PHE A 604 3.94 17.36 -10.40
C PHE A 604 5.10 18.36 -10.38
N GLN A 605 5.73 18.60 -11.54
CA GLN A 605 6.87 19.50 -11.68
C GLN A 605 6.48 20.99 -11.61
N SER A 606 5.19 21.31 -11.70
CA SER A 606 4.67 22.67 -11.68
C SER A 606 3.68 22.89 -10.52
N PRO A 607 4.12 23.52 -9.42
CA PRO A 607 3.25 23.83 -8.29
C PRO A 607 2.02 24.67 -8.67
N ALA A 608 2.17 25.55 -9.67
CA ALA A 608 1.07 26.36 -10.18
C ALA A 608 -0.01 25.52 -10.89
N LEU A 609 0.40 24.50 -11.66
CA LEU A 609 -0.54 23.57 -12.29
C LEU A 609 -1.21 22.68 -11.25
N SER A 610 -0.45 22.12 -10.31
CA SER A 610 -0.99 21.29 -9.22
C SER A 610 -2.03 22.03 -8.35
N ALA A 611 -1.82 23.34 -8.14
CA ALA A 611 -2.74 24.19 -7.38
C ALA A 611 -3.97 24.66 -8.19
N LEU A 612 -3.96 24.53 -9.52
CA LEU A 612 -5.05 24.98 -10.37
C LEU A 612 -6.30 24.11 -10.13
N ARG A 613 -7.46 24.75 -10.03
CA ARG A 613 -8.75 24.07 -9.89
C ARG A 613 -9.40 23.88 -11.26
N HIS A 614 -9.85 22.67 -11.53
CA HIS A 614 -10.54 22.27 -12.74
C HIS A 614 -11.98 21.95 -12.40
N THR A 615 -12.92 22.55 -13.13
CA THR A 615 -14.34 22.45 -12.85
C THR A 615 -15.12 22.09 -14.11
N LEU A 616 -16.10 21.22 -13.94
CA LEU A 616 -17.06 20.86 -14.99
C LEU A 616 -18.46 20.92 -14.40
N ILE A 617 -19.36 21.64 -15.08
CA ILE A 617 -20.78 21.69 -14.74
C ILE A 617 -21.57 21.01 -15.84
N LEU A 618 -22.35 20.00 -15.47
CA LEU A 618 -23.28 19.29 -16.34
C LEU A 618 -24.71 19.65 -15.95
N SER A 619 -25.53 20.15 -16.88
CA SER A 619 -26.98 20.20 -16.65
C SER A 619 -27.54 18.78 -16.65
N LEU A 620 -28.63 18.58 -15.91
CA LEU A 620 -29.28 17.29 -15.78
C LEU A 620 -30.68 17.32 -16.40
N LYS A 621 -31.07 16.18 -16.97
CA LYS A 621 -32.45 15.89 -17.35
C LYS A 621 -32.91 14.59 -16.71
N GLU A 622 -34.21 14.49 -16.46
CA GLU A 622 -34.81 13.23 -16.05
C GLU A 622 -34.84 12.26 -17.24
N ARG A 623 -34.28 11.05 -17.06
CA ARG A 623 -34.33 9.98 -18.05
C ARG A 623 -35.75 9.43 -18.07
N ARG A 624 -36.52 9.81 -19.10
CA ARG A 624 -37.83 9.23 -19.36
C ARG A 624 -37.68 7.71 -19.60
N PRO A 625 -38.58 6.90 -19.04
CA PRO A 625 -38.48 5.44 -19.08
C PRO A 625 -38.51 4.86 -20.49
#